data_AF-A0A6I4Z6C8-F1
#
_entry.id   AF-A0A6I4Z6C8-F1
#
_cell.length_a   1.000
_cell.length_b   1.000
_cell.length_c   1.000
_cell.angle_alpha   90.00
_cell.angle_beta   90.00
_cell.angle_gamma   90.00
#
_symmetry.space_group_name_H-M   'P 1'
#
loop_
_entity.id
_entity.type
_entity.pdbx_description
1 polymer ?
#
loop_
_entity_poly.entity_id
_entity_poly.type
_entity_poly.pdbx_seq_one_letter_code
_entity_poly.pdbx_strand_id
1 'polypeptide(L)'
;MVGAPLSQVVPDDTLSPLERVRRFAEREQLFRSAGKVVVAVSGGADSVAALLLLRDLGEAHGFEVVAAHFDHHLRHESADDRDFVSDLCERLDVPCMTGEGDVPLAAEEMRMGIEEAARKLRYQFLAFAAERQGSGAVATGHTADDHVETVLHHIVRGSGVRGIRGMLPVAPLPGMPSLRLIRPLLPLARADTVAVCNGAGVDYREDATNAELHATRNRLRHTVLPQLREENPSVDAAIRGLAESARELFRSVERSAALAQPRDRAPGSVVFELETLRALGSEARLLLLEREAAFLRAEVDANRTRLRNLDEVLSSGAGRVVFGGLTVEASVGLARLSSGLDDEDAPEIPEQFVNIPGITRAGERVLQAATEPFPDDTAAPPAAAVPADRIEGALRLRALAPRDRMQFRGYRRKVSGILKSARVPAWERGGLIALAGRENVVAVLGASVAIADGGDEDDCYYFRIAPPPQAAPPLRVDGG
;
A
#
# COMPACT_ATOMS: atom_id res chain seq x y z
N MET A 1 -33.88 16.62 -4.77
CA MET A 1 -33.68 17.69 -3.78
C MET A 1 -32.90 18.80 -4.43
N VAL A 2 -33.44 20.00 -4.31
CA VAL A 2 -33.11 21.21 -5.06
C VAL A 2 -31.69 21.68 -4.73
N GLY A 3 -30.93 22.04 -5.76
CA GLY A 3 -29.56 22.54 -5.65
C GLY A 3 -29.47 23.79 -4.79
N ALA A 4 -28.44 23.84 -3.94
CA ALA A 4 -28.11 25.02 -3.16
C ALA A 4 -27.83 26.22 -4.09
N PRO A 5 -28.23 27.44 -3.70
CA PRO A 5 -28.08 28.62 -4.55
C PRO A 5 -26.62 29.05 -4.66
N LEU A 6 -26.27 29.61 -5.83
CA LEU A 6 -25.03 30.32 -6.13
C LEU A 6 -24.88 31.55 -5.21
N SER A 7 -24.49 31.36 -3.94
CA SER A 7 -24.04 32.44 -3.08
C SER A 7 -22.61 32.81 -3.48
N GLN A 8 -22.48 33.95 -4.15
CA GLN A 8 -21.28 34.80 -4.27
C GLN A 8 -19.94 34.09 -3.97
N VAL A 9 -19.36 33.45 -4.98
CA VAL A 9 -17.96 33.03 -4.94
C VAL A 9 -17.12 34.31 -4.99
N VAL A 10 -16.77 34.82 -3.82
CA VAL A 10 -15.71 35.81 -3.66
C VAL A 10 -14.44 35.21 -4.27
N PRO A 11 -13.75 35.87 -5.22
CA PRO A 11 -12.49 35.38 -5.76
C PRO A 11 -11.52 35.11 -4.61
N ASP A 12 -10.91 33.92 -4.59
CA ASP A 12 -10.05 33.43 -3.50
C ASP A 12 -8.90 34.40 -3.19
N ASP A 13 -8.46 35.20 -4.19
CA ASP A 13 -7.41 36.22 -4.08
C ASP A 13 -7.78 37.46 -3.23
N THR A 14 -9.04 37.61 -2.82
CA THR A 14 -9.48 38.72 -1.95
C THR A 14 -9.58 38.33 -0.47
N LEU A 15 -9.40 37.05 -0.15
CA LEU A 15 -9.40 36.53 1.20
C LEU A 15 -8.01 36.67 1.83
N SER A 16 -7.97 36.85 3.15
CA SER A 16 -6.69 36.84 3.88
C SER A 16 -6.00 35.48 3.72
N PRO A 17 -4.66 35.41 3.80
CA PRO A 17 -3.93 34.14 3.77
C PRO A 17 -4.45 33.12 4.78
N LEU A 18 -4.81 33.57 5.99
CA LEU A 18 -5.40 32.73 7.04
C LEU A 18 -6.73 32.11 6.61
N GLU A 19 -7.63 32.90 6.02
CA GLU A 19 -8.95 32.42 5.58
C GLU A 19 -8.84 31.45 4.39
N ARG A 20 -7.90 31.69 3.46
CA ARG A 20 -7.60 30.76 2.36
C ARG A 20 -7.10 29.42 2.89
N VAL A 21 -6.15 29.43 3.83
CA VAL A 21 -5.65 28.20 4.47
C VAL A 21 -6.74 27.51 5.28
N ARG A 22 -7.59 28.24 6.02
CA ARG A 22 -8.73 27.68 6.77
C ARG A 22 -9.68 26.92 5.86
N ARG A 23 -10.17 27.56 4.80
CA ARG A 23 -11.10 26.94 3.83
C ARG A 23 -10.48 25.74 3.15
N PHE A 24 -9.21 25.85 2.76
CA PHE A 24 -8.47 24.73 2.18
C PHE A 24 -8.34 23.56 3.17
N ALA A 25 -8.02 23.87 4.44
CA ALA A 25 -7.86 22.88 5.48
C ALA A 25 -9.15 22.12 5.79
N GLU A 26 -10.28 22.83 5.83
CA GLU A 26 -11.62 22.24 6.01
C GLU A 26 -12.00 21.35 4.83
N ARG A 27 -11.81 21.83 3.59
CA ARG A 27 -12.12 21.10 2.36
C ARG A 27 -11.31 19.81 2.24
N GLU A 28 -10.02 19.86 2.55
CA GLU A 28 -9.11 18.72 2.43
C GLU A 28 -8.99 17.91 3.72
N GLN A 29 -9.73 18.27 4.77
CA GLN A 29 -9.73 17.62 6.08
C GLN A 29 -8.33 17.47 6.72
N LEU A 30 -7.47 18.49 6.58
CA LEU A 30 -6.06 18.42 6.98
C LEU A 30 -5.87 18.03 8.45
N PHE A 31 -6.70 18.57 9.34
CA PHE A 31 -6.56 18.41 10.80
C PHE A 31 -7.45 17.31 11.39
N ARG A 32 -8.09 16.47 10.56
CA ARG A 32 -9.02 15.43 11.04
C ARG A 32 -8.37 14.58 12.14
N SER A 33 -8.95 14.54 13.34
CA SER A 33 -8.46 13.75 14.47
C SER A 33 -7.04 14.08 14.95
N ALA A 34 -6.53 15.29 14.68
CA ALA A 34 -5.24 15.75 15.20
C ALA A 34 -5.46 16.54 16.50
N GLY A 35 -5.07 15.99 17.65
CA GLY A 35 -4.98 16.76 18.90
C GLY A 35 -3.73 17.66 18.93
N LYS A 36 -2.69 17.27 18.19
CA LYS A 36 -1.47 18.05 17.96
C LYS A 36 -1.06 17.96 16.49
N VAL A 37 -0.35 18.97 16.00
CA VAL A 37 0.27 19.02 14.67
C VAL A 37 1.73 19.42 14.82
N VAL A 38 2.64 18.59 14.28
CA VAL A 38 4.07 18.92 14.23
C VAL A 38 4.34 19.73 12.97
N VAL A 39 4.95 20.90 13.07
CA VAL A 39 5.24 21.78 11.93
C VAL A 39 6.73 21.75 11.64
N ALA A 40 7.11 21.38 10.42
CA ALA A 40 8.49 21.43 9.98
C ALA A 40 8.93 22.88 9.73
N VAL A 41 9.82 23.40 10.57
CA VAL A 41 10.30 24.79 10.53
C VAL A 41 11.77 24.83 10.14
N SER A 42 12.09 25.33 8.95
CA SER A 42 13.48 25.49 8.50
C SER A 42 14.06 26.88 8.84
N GLY A 43 13.23 27.81 9.30
CA GLY A 43 13.61 29.22 9.52
C GLY A 43 13.33 30.12 8.32
N GLY A 44 13.03 29.56 7.14
CA GLY A 44 12.63 30.31 5.95
C GLY A 44 11.18 30.80 6.01
N ALA A 45 10.87 31.85 5.23
CA ALA A 45 9.58 32.54 5.20
C ALA A 45 8.38 31.59 5.11
N ASP A 46 8.42 30.60 4.20
CA ASP A 46 7.30 29.66 4.02
C ASP A 46 7.04 28.80 5.27
N SER A 47 8.12 28.38 5.94
CA SER A 47 8.01 27.53 7.14
C SER A 47 7.59 28.33 8.38
N VAL A 48 8.03 29.59 8.49
CA VAL A 48 7.62 30.53 9.53
C VAL A 48 6.16 30.94 9.36
N ALA A 49 5.75 31.25 8.13
CA ALA A 49 4.34 31.51 7.82
C ALA A 49 3.45 30.29 8.12
N ALA A 50 3.91 29.07 7.83
CA ALA A 50 3.19 27.86 8.19
C ALA A 50 3.00 27.73 9.70
N LEU A 51 4.04 28.01 10.49
CA LEU A 51 3.97 28.00 11.95
C LEU A 51 2.95 29.01 12.49
N LEU A 52 3.03 30.26 12.03
CA LEU A 52 2.12 31.34 12.44
C LEU A 52 0.66 31.02 12.11
N LEU A 53 0.38 30.65 10.86
CA LEU A 53 -0.99 30.36 10.41
C LEU A 53 -1.57 29.14 11.13
N LEU A 54 -0.76 28.09 11.35
CA LEU A 54 -1.25 26.89 12.04
C LEU A 54 -1.45 27.10 13.53
N ARG A 55 -0.67 27.95 14.18
CA ARG A 55 -0.89 28.32 15.59
C ARG A 55 -2.25 28.98 15.74
N ASP A 56 -2.53 29.99 14.90
CA ASP A 56 -3.80 30.72 14.94
C ASP A 56 -5.00 29.82 14.59
N LEU A 57 -4.83 28.90 13.64
CA LEU A 57 -5.85 27.89 13.33
C LEU A 57 -6.00 26.84 14.44
N GLY A 58 -4.93 26.49 15.13
CA GLY A 58 -4.93 25.53 16.23
C GLY A 58 -5.84 25.98 17.36
N GLU A 59 -5.75 27.25 17.74
CA GLU A 59 -6.64 27.87 18.72
C GLU A 59 -8.12 27.77 18.31
N ALA A 60 -8.42 28.01 17.03
CA ALA A 60 -9.79 27.97 16.51
C ALA A 60 -10.35 26.55 16.32
N HIS A 61 -9.50 25.57 16.01
CA HIS A 61 -9.90 24.21 15.64
C HIS A 61 -9.60 23.14 16.71
N GLY A 62 -9.02 23.53 17.85
CA GLY A 62 -8.81 22.66 19.01
C GLY A 62 -7.62 21.71 18.85
N PHE A 63 -6.53 22.15 18.22
CA PHE A 63 -5.28 21.39 18.16
C PHE A 63 -4.09 22.25 18.61
N GLU A 64 -3.11 21.61 19.23
CA GLU A 64 -1.85 22.25 19.60
C GLU A 64 -0.83 22.17 18.46
N VAL A 65 0.04 23.17 18.37
CA VAL A 65 1.15 23.19 17.41
C VAL A 65 2.46 22.92 18.13
N VAL A 66 3.30 22.08 17.53
CA VAL A 66 4.67 21.85 17.97
C VAL A 66 5.61 22.10 16.78
N ALA A 67 6.60 22.96 16.93
CA ALA A 67 7.62 23.18 15.92
C ALA A 67 8.66 22.05 15.94
N ALA A 68 9.13 21.64 14.77
CA ALA A 68 10.22 20.70 14.61
C ALA A 68 11.23 21.23 13.58
N HIS A 69 12.46 21.46 14.04
CA HIS A 69 13.58 21.92 13.22
C HIS A 69 14.62 20.80 13.06
N PHE A 70 15.07 20.57 11.83
CA PHE A 70 16.14 19.62 11.54
C PHE A 70 17.31 20.32 10.89
N ASP A 71 18.44 20.32 11.60
CA ASP A 71 19.71 20.81 11.11
C ASP A 71 20.42 19.70 10.30
N HIS A 72 20.86 20.04 9.10
CA HIS A 72 21.48 19.12 8.14
C HIS A 72 23.01 19.14 8.17
N HIS A 73 23.63 20.02 8.99
CA HIS A 73 25.09 20.25 9.08
C HIS A 73 25.77 20.52 7.72
N LEU A 74 25.02 21.03 6.74
CA LEU A 74 25.53 21.32 5.40
C LEU A 74 26.35 22.61 5.34
N ARG A 75 26.26 23.46 6.37
CA ARG A 75 26.87 24.79 6.44
C ARG A 75 27.43 25.07 7.82
N HIS A 76 28.44 25.91 7.89
CA HIS A 76 29.02 26.36 9.16
C HIS A 76 28.07 27.25 9.99
N GLU A 77 27.10 27.91 9.33
CA GLU A 77 26.08 28.79 9.92
C GLU A 77 24.80 28.05 10.35
N SER A 78 24.76 26.73 10.22
CA SER A 78 23.58 25.91 10.53
C SER A 78 23.13 25.97 11.99
N ALA A 79 24.08 26.14 12.91
CA ALA A 79 23.80 26.40 14.33
C ALA A 79 23.00 27.69 14.53
N ASP A 80 23.26 28.73 13.73
CA ASP A 80 22.57 30.02 13.85
C ASP A 80 21.10 29.91 13.38
N ASP A 81 20.79 28.98 12.46
CA ASP A 81 19.40 28.71 12.03
C ASP A 81 18.62 27.96 13.10
N ARG A 82 19.25 27.00 13.78
CA ARG A 82 18.65 26.31 14.92
C ARG A 82 18.34 27.27 16.07
N ASP A 83 19.29 28.12 16.40
CA ASP A 83 19.14 29.09 17.49
C ASP A 83 18.05 30.13 17.13
N PHE A 84 18.03 30.62 15.87
CA PHE A 84 16.95 31.47 15.36
C PHE A 84 15.56 30.83 15.49
N VAL A 85 15.40 29.55 15.10
CA VAL A 85 14.10 28.87 15.19
C VAL A 85 13.69 28.64 16.65
N SER A 86 14.66 28.37 17.53
CA SER A 86 14.40 28.20 18.96
C SER A 86 13.90 29.50 19.59
N ASP A 87 14.60 30.61 19.36
CA ASP A 87 14.22 31.96 19.81
C ASP A 87 12.88 32.40 19.23
N LEU A 88 12.60 32.06 17.97
CA LEU A 88 11.30 32.31 17.36
C LEU A 88 10.20 31.55 18.10
N CYS A 89 10.39 30.26 18.36
CA CYS A 89 9.38 29.44 19.02
C CYS A 89 9.12 29.89 20.47
N GLU A 90 10.16 30.29 21.20
CA GLU A 90 10.02 30.89 22.54
C GLU A 90 9.19 32.18 22.51
N ARG A 91 9.46 33.07 21.56
CA ARG A 91 8.68 34.32 21.40
C ARG A 91 7.22 34.08 21.03
N LEU A 92 6.94 32.99 20.31
CA LEU A 92 5.58 32.63 19.88
C LEU A 92 4.85 31.71 20.89
N ASP A 93 5.48 31.35 22.01
CA ASP A 93 4.98 30.38 23.00
C ASP A 93 4.61 29.02 22.37
N VAL A 94 5.46 28.54 21.46
CA VAL A 94 5.27 27.25 20.77
C VAL A 94 6.36 26.26 21.21
N PRO A 95 6.01 25.04 21.66
CA PRO A 95 7.01 24.01 21.94
C PRO A 95 7.84 23.70 20.69
N CYS A 96 9.17 23.64 20.84
CA CYS A 96 10.09 23.37 19.74
C CYS A 96 10.92 22.11 20.00
N MET A 97 11.01 21.25 18.99
CA MET A 97 11.93 20.11 18.97
C MET A 97 13.00 20.36 17.92
N THR A 98 14.26 20.23 18.31
CA THR A 98 15.39 20.31 17.40
C THR A 98 16.02 18.93 17.23
N GLY A 99 16.53 18.67 16.03
CA GLY A 99 17.33 17.49 15.71
C GLY A 99 18.42 17.89 14.73
N GLU A 100 19.45 17.07 14.64
CA GLU A 100 20.60 17.29 13.77
C GLU A 100 21.05 15.99 13.11
N GLY A 101 21.72 16.09 11.97
CA GLY A 101 22.36 14.96 11.33
C GLY A 101 23.33 15.35 10.24
N ASP A 102 24.45 14.63 10.16
CA ASP A 102 25.46 14.78 9.12
C ASP A 102 24.96 14.19 7.80
N VAL A 103 24.40 15.05 6.94
CA VAL A 103 23.88 14.67 5.63
C VAL A 103 24.99 14.14 4.71
N PRO A 104 26.17 14.76 4.58
CA PRO A 104 27.27 14.22 3.78
C PRO A 104 27.63 12.78 4.16
N LEU A 105 27.82 12.51 5.45
CA LEU A 105 28.12 11.17 5.94
C LEU A 105 27.00 10.19 5.61
N ALA A 106 25.74 10.57 5.87
CA ALA A 106 24.60 9.73 5.55
C ALA A 106 24.43 9.45 4.05
N ALA A 107 24.74 10.42 3.19
CA ALA A 107 24.69 10.25 1.73
C ALA A 107 25.72 9.22 1.26
N GLU A 108 26.93 9.24 1.82
CA GLU A 108 27.97 8.25 1.56
C GLU A 108 27.57 6.85 2.04
N GLU A 109 27.13 6.73 3.31
CA GLU A 109 26.73 5.45 3.91
C GLU A 109 25.54 4.81 3.20
N MET A 110 24.53 5.62 2.84
CA MET A 110 23.32 5.13 2.18
C MET A 110 23.43 5.08 0.64
N ARG A 111 24.59 5.49 0.07
CA ARG A 111 24.86 5.52 -1.37
C ARG A 111 23.78 6.23 -2.19
N MET A 112 23.34 7.39 -1.70
CA MET A 112 22.31 8.21 -2.34
C MET A 112 22.78 9.65 -2.52
N GLY A 113 22.06 10.43 -3.32
CA GLY A 113 22.38 11.85 -3.48
C GLY A 113 22.17 12.63 -2.19
N ILE A 114 22.95 13.70 -1.99
CA ILE A 114 22.87 14.57 -0.80
C ILE A 114 21.44 15.08 -0.55
N GLU A 115 20.72 15.51 -1.58
CA GLU A 115 19.33 15.98 -1.46
C GLU A 115 18.37 14.87 -0.99
N GLU A 116 18.58 13.63 -1.46
CA GLU A 116 17.77 12.48 -1.06
C GLU A 116 18.06 12.06 0.37
N ALA A 117 19.34 12.04 0.78
CA ALA A 117 19.76 11.79 2.16
C ALA A 117 19.21 12.84 3.12
N ALA A 118 19.35 14.13 2.79
CA ALA A 118 18.78 15.25 3.54
C ALA A 118 17.28 15.08 3.75
N ARG A 119 16.55 14.80 2.66
CA ARG A 119 15.10 14.59 2.69
C ARG A 119 14.72 13.39 3.56
N LYS A 120 15.47 12.29 3.48
CA LYS A 120 15.23 11.07 4.26
C LYS A 120 15.44 11.30 5.76
N LEU A 121 16.58 11.87 6.16
CA LEU A 121 16.87 12.18 7.55
C LEU A 121 15.85 13.16 8.14
N ARG A 122 15.48 14.19 7.38
CA ARG A 122 14.43 15.14 7.78
C ARG A 122 13.10 14.44 8.06
N TYR A 123 12.63 13.57 7.18
CA TYR A 123 11.36 12.87 7.42
C TYR A 123 11.43 11.86 8.56
N GLN A 124 12.59 11.21 8.78
CA GLN A 124 12.81 10.35 9.93
C GLN A 124 12.72 11.13 11.25
N PHE A 125 13.38 12.29 11.32
CA PHE A 125 13.28 13.18 12.48
C PHE A 125 11.85 13.69 12.70
N LEU A 126 11.17 14.13 11.64
CA LEU A 126 9.79 14.59 11.75
C LEU A 126 8.83 13.49 12.22
N ALA A 127 9.05 12.25 11.79
CA ALA A 127 8.30 11.11 12.30
C ALA A 127 8.55 10.89 13.79
N PHE A 128 9.81 10.89 14.21
CA PHE A 128 10.18 10.77 15.62
C PHE A 128 9.56 11.87 16.47
N ALA A 129 9.60 13.13 16.01
CA ALA A 129 8.98 14.26 16.69
C ALA A 129 7.46 14.08 16.81
N ALA A 130 6.80 13.62 15.75
CA ALA A 130 5.37 13.35 15.76
C ALA A 130 4.99 12.25 16.76
N GLU A 131 5.72 11.13 16.77
CA GLU A 131 5.48 10.02 17.72
C GLU A 131 5.70 10.47 19.16
N ARG A 132 6.80 11.17 19.44
CA ARG A 132 7.12 11.66 20.79
C ARG A 132 6.07 12.62 21.34
N GLN A 133 5.43 13.41 20.47
CA GLN A 133 4.39 14.36 20.83
C GLN A 133 2.97 13.77 20.77
N GLY A 134 2.82 12.50 20.37
CA GLY A 134 1.51 11.88 20.14
C GLY A 134 0.72 12.54 18.99
N SER A 135 1.42 13.15 18.03
CA SER A 135 0.82 13.79 16.86
C SER A 135 0.58 12.78 15.74
N GLY A 136 -0.62 12.79 15.16
CA GLY A 136 -0.95 12.03 13.95
C GLY A 136 -0.66 12.76 12.64
N ALA A 137 -0.08 13.97 12.68
CA ALA A 137 0.16 14.79 11.50
C ALA A 137 1.45 15.63 11.59
N VAL A 138 2.13 15.73 10.46
CA VAL A 138 3.28 16.60 10.21
C VAL A 138 2.93 17.58 9.11
N ALA A 139 3.03 18.88 9.37
CA ALA A 139 2.84 19.95 8.40
C ALA A 139 4.17 20.41 7.80
N THR A 140 4.15 20.76 6.51
CA THR A 140 5.30 21.36 5.82
C THR A 140 4.89 22.64 5.10
N GLY A 141 5.81 23.61 5.03
CA GLY A 141 5.60 24.89 4.35
C GLY A 141 5.69 24.83 2.83
N HIS A 142 5.16 23.79 2.17
CA HIS A 142 5.13 23.76 0.71
C HIS A 142 4.01 24.67 0.17
N THR A 143 4.38 25.56 -0.74
CA THR A 143 3.52 26.60 -1.32
C THR A 143 2.90 26.19 -2.68
N ALA A 144 2.04 27.05 -3.22
CA ALA A 144 1.51 26.96 -4.58
C ALA A 144 2.63 26.96 -5.63
N ASP A 145 3.69 27.75 -5.43
CA ASP A 145 4.86 27.78 -6.32
C ASP A 145 5.59 26.42 -6.31
N ASP A 146 5.78 25.82 -5.12
CA ASP A 146 6.39 24.50 -4.99
C ASP A 146 5.57 23.41 -5.70
N HIS A 147 4.25 23.56 -5.69
CA HIS A 147 3.36 22.67 -6.40
C HIS A 147 3.54 22.78 -7.91
N VAL A 148 3.56 24.01 -8.45
CA VAL A 148 3.79 24.27 -9.88
C VAL A 148 5.13 23.69 -10.35
N GLU A 149 6.21 23.94 -9.59
CA GLU A 149 7.54 23.36 -9.86
C GLU A 149 7.48 21.82 -9.90
N THR A 150 6.75 21.21 -8.97
CA THR A 150 6.61 19.75 -8.87
C THR A 150 5.84 19.17 -10.04
N VAL A 151 4.73 19.79 -10.44
CA VAL A 151 3.93 19.36 -11.58
C VAL A 151 4.75 19.44 -12.86
N LEU A 152 5.44 20.55 -13.09
CA LEU A 152 6.30 20.72 -14.27
C LEU A 152 7.44 19.70 -14.29
N HIS A 153 8.05 19.43 -13.14
CA HIS A 153 9.08 18.40 -13.01
C HIS A 153 8.54 17.00 -13.36
N HIS A 154 7.32 16.67 -12.94
CA HIS A 154 6.67 15.41 -13.29
C HIS A 154 6.37 15.31 -14.79
N ILE A 155 5.94 16.41 -15.43
CA ILE A 155 5.72 16.48 -16.88
C ILE A 155 7.03 16.20 -17.64
N VAL A 156 8.12 16.88 -17.28
CA VAL A 156 9.43 16.71 -17.93
C VAL A 156 9.98 15.29 -17.77
N ARG A 157 9.69 14.63 -16.65
CA ARG A 157 10.06 13.22 -16.41
C ARG A 157 9.14 12.20 -17.09
N GLY A 158 8.10 12.63 -17.81
CA GLY A 158 7.15 11.74 -18.48
C GLY A 158 6.25 10.96 -17.52
N SER A 159 5.89 11.57 -16.38
CA SER A 159 4.99 10.98 -15.40
C SER A 159 3.56 10.89 -15.95
N GLY A 160 2.83 9.83 -15.58
CA GLY A 160 1.41 9.70 -15.91
C GLY A 160 0.52 10.63 -15.09
N VAL A 161 -0.80 10.49 -15.27
CA VAL A 161 -1.82 11.29 -14.56
C VAL A 161 -1.60 11.27 -13.05
N ARG A 162 -1.20 10.12 -12.47
CA ARG A 162 -0.88 9.97 -11.04
C ARG A 162 0.11 11.02 -10.54
N GLY A 163 1.16 11.30 -11.32
CA GLY A 163 2.22 12.26 -10.99
C GLY A 163 1.87 13.71 -11.35
N ILE A 164 1.10 13.93 -12.42
CA ILE A 164 0.64 15.28 -12.83
C ILE A 164 -0.24 15.94 -11.77
N ARG A 165 -0.87 15.16 -10.87
CA ARG A 165 -1.57 15.69 -9.68
C ARG A 165 -0.70 16.53 -8.75
N GLY A 166 0.62 16.48 -8.92
CA GLY A 166 1.56 17.22 -8.10
C GLY A 166 1.53 16.80 -6.64
N MET A 167 1.79 17.76 -5.76
CA MET A 167 1.73 17.53 -4.31
C MET A 167 0.29 17.38 -3.83
N LEU A 168 -0.01 16.25 -3.18
CA LEU A 168 -1.29 16.06 -2.50
C LEU A 168 -1.35 16.88 -1.21
N PRO A 169 -2.52 17.47 -0.84
CA PRO A 169 -2.69 18.19 0.42
C PRO A 169 -2.43 17.32 1.65
N VAL A 170 -2.84 16.06 1.58
CA VAL A 170 -2.58 15.02 2.57
C VAL A 170 -1.96 13.82 1.87
N ALA A 171 -0.87 13.31 2.41
CA ALA A 171 -0.22 12.08 1.96
C ALA A 171 0.31 11.31 3.17
N PRO A 172 0.62 10.01 3.06
CA PRO A 172 1.41 9.31 4.06
C PRO A 172 2.79 9.97 4.21
N LEU A 173 3.31 10.06 5.43
CA LEU A 173 4.66 10.56 5.67
C LEU A 173 5.67 9.55 5.09
N PRO A 174 6.65 9.99 4.28
CA PRO A 174 7.66 9.09 3.73
C PRO A 174 8.37 8.31 4.82
N GLY A 175 8.43 6.98 4.67
CA GLY A 175 9.03 6.06 5.66
C GLY A 175 8.12 5.71 6.84
N MET A 176 7.04 6.44 7.09
CA MET A 176 6.11 6.22 8.21
C MET A 176 4.65 6.39 7.77
N PRO A 177 4.07 5.42 7.03
CA PRO A 177 2.76 5.57 6.41
C PRO A 177 1.57 5.73 7.38
N SER A 178 1.77 5.40 8.66
CA SER A 178 0.81 5.64 9.74
C SER A 178 0.63 7.12 10.08
N LEU A 179 1.62 7.95 9.79
CA LEU A 179 1.60 9.39 10.00
C LEU A 179 1.17 10.12 8.72
N ARG A 180 0.44 11.23 8.88
CA ARG A 180 0.02 12.07 7.76
C ARG A 180 0.97 13.23 7.55
N LEU A 181 1.41 13.43 6.31
CA LEU A 181 2.07 14.64 5.85
C LEU A 181 1.02 15.58 5.26
N ILE A 182 0.83 16.73 5.89
CA ILE A 182 -0.09 17.78 5.46
C ILE A 182 0.65 18.98 4.88
N ARG A 183 0.06 19.64 3.89
CA ARG A 183 0.63 20.81 3.20
C ARG A 183 -0.36 21.97 3.20
N PRO A 184 -0.50 22.69 4.33
CA PRO A 184 -1.54 23.71 4.49
C PRO A 184 -1.34 24.92 3.58
N LEU A 185 -0.12 25.18 3.10
CA LEU A 185 0.21 26.37 2.31
C LEU A 185 0.09 26.17 0.78
N LEU A 186 -0.37 25.00 0.31
CA LEU A 186 -0.64 24.80 -1.12
C LEU A 186 -1.58 25.83 -1.79
N PRO A 187 -2.55 26.47 -1.10
CA PRO A 187 -3.32 27.54 -1.72
C PRO A 187 -2.55 28.86 -1.80
N LEU A 188 -1.43 29.06 -1.09
CA LEU A 188 -0.72 30.33 -0.97
C LEU A 188 0.52 30.39 -1.88
N ALA A 189 0.79 31.55 -2.48
CA ALA A 189 2.05 31.80 -3.16
C ALA A 189 3.15 32.21 -2.17
N ARG A 190 4.42 32.14 -2.59
CA ARG A 190 5.54 32.62 -1.74
C ARG A 190 5.45 34.12 -1.38
N ALA A 191 4.81 34.92 -2.23
CA ALA A 191 4.56 36.32 -1.89
C ALA A 191 3.58 36.46 -0.70
N ASP A 192 2.60 35.55 -0.58
CA ASP A 192 1.65 35.54 0.52
C ASP A 192 2.34 35.16 1.85
N THR A 193 3.26 34.19 1.83
CA THR A 193 3.98 33.76 3.03
C THR A 193 4.92 34.84 3.58
N VAL A 194 5.59 35.57 2.68
CA VAL A 194 6.37 36.77 3.04
C VAL A 194 5.46 37.84 3.63
N ALA A 195 4.30 38.11 3.03
CA ALA A 195 3.33 39.06 3.55
C ALA A 195 2.80 38.67 4.94
N VAL A 196 2.60 37.38 5.21
CA VAL A 196 2.23 36.87 6.54
C VAL A 196 3.32 37.16 7.57
N CYS A 197 4.58 36.87 7.25
CA CYS A 197 5.70 37.13 8.17
C CYS A 197 5.82 38.63 8.48
N ASN A 198 5.78 39.47 7.43
CA ASN A 198 5.85 40.92 7.57
C ASN A 198 4.67 41.49 8.36
N GLY A 199 3.46 40.98 8.13
CA GLY A 199 2.25 41.41 8.85
C GLY A 199 2.28 41.02 10.33
N ALA A 200 2.96 39.92 10.68
CA ALA A 200 3.18 39.50 12.06
C ALA A 200 4.39 40.18 12.74
N GLY A 201 5.19 40.94 11.98
CA GLY A 201 6.44 41.52 12.49
C GLY A 201 7.48 40.47 12.87
N VAL A 202 7.47 39.33 12.18
CA VAL A 202 8.35 38.19 12.46
C VAL A 202 9.40 38.09 11.36
N ASP A 203 10.67 38.16 11.77
CA ASP A 203 11.80 37.95 10.88
C ASP A 203 11.84 36.50 10.36
N TYR A 204 12.51 36.30 9.23
CA TYR A 204 12.78 34.98 8.66
C TYR A 204 14.17 34.96 8.02
N ARG A 205 14.72 33.77 7.83
CA ARG A 205 16.01 33.56 7.16
C ARG A 205 15.81 33.40 5.66
N GLU A 206 16.69 33.98 4.86
CA GLU A 206 16.77 33.70 3.43
C GLU A 206 17.77 32.57 3.19
N ASP A 207 17.28 31.41 2.76
CA ASP A 207 18.13 30.26 2.49
C ASP A 207 18.94 30.49 1.19
N ALA A 208 20.27 30.68 1.33
CA ALA A 208 21.15 30.92 0.19
C ALA A 208 21.28 29.70 -0.75
N THR A 209 20.87 28.49 -0.34
CA THR A 209 20.90 27.28 -1.20
C THR A 209 19.85 27.35 -2.31
N ASN A 210 18.87 28.25 -2.20
CA ASN A 210 17.92 28.54 -3.28
C ASN A 210 18.57 29.08 -4.56
N ALA A 211 19.83 29.55 -4.48
CA ALA A 211 20.57 30.11 -5.61
C ALA A 211 21.37 29.06 -6.43
N GLU A 212 21.55 27.83 -5.93
CA GLU A 212 22.42 26.84 -6.58
C GLU A 212 21.70 26.07 -7.69
N LEU A 213 22.10 26.29 -8.95
CA LEU A 213 21.44 25.77 -10.16
C LEU A 213 21.61 24.26 -10.43
N HIS A 214 22.19 23.49 -9.51
CA HIS A 214 22.53 22.08 -9.75
C HIS A 214 21.32 21.13 -9.71
N ALA A 215 20.27 21.45 -8.95
CA ALA A 215 19.06 20.65 -8.90
C ALA A 215 18.15 20.93 -10.10
N THR A 216 17.55 19.89 -10.71
CA THR A 216 16.59 20.04 -11.83
C THR A 216 15.47 21.01 -11.48
N ARG A 217 15.03 21.02 -10.22
CA ARG A 217 14.01 21.92 -9.69
C ARG A 217 14.42 23.40 -9.73
N ASN A 218 15.67 23.71 -9.38
CA ASN A 218 16.17 25.09 -9.41
C ASN A 218 16.27 25.61 -10.85
N ARG A 219 16.65 24.76 -11.81
CA ARG A 219 16.60 25.10 -13.24
C ARG A 219 15.16 25.38 -13.73
N LEU A 220 14.19 24.59 -13.29
CA LEU A 220 12.78 24.83 -13.63
C LEU A 220 12.31 26.19 -13.07
N ARG A 221 12.66 26.49 -11.81
CA ARG A 221 12.29 27.74 -11.13
C ARG A 221 12.91 28.99 -11.75
N HIS A 222 14.22 28.96 -12.02
CA HIS A 222 14.98 30.15 -12.41
C HIS A 222 15.10 30.35 -13.92
N THR A 223 14.84 29.32 -14.74
CA THR A 223 14.99 29.42 -16.20
C THR A 223 13.69 29.12 -16.93
N VAL A 224 13.04 27.99 -16.65
CA VAL A 224 11.89 27.53 -17.46
C VAL A 224 10.60 28.28 -17.11
N LEU A 225 10.27 28.40 -15.83
CA LEU A 225 9.06 29.09 -15.39
C LEU A 225 9.02 30.57 -15.79
N PRO A 226 10.11 31.36 -15.69
CA PRO A 226 10.13 32.73 -16.19
C PRO A 226 9.79 32.82 -17.68
N GLN A 227 10.37 31.98 -18.53
CA GLN A 227 10.06 31.94 -19.96
C GLN A 227 8.60 31.55 -20.23
N LEU A 228 8.07 30.58 -19.47
CA LEU A 228 6.65 30.22 -19.58
C LEU A 228 5.71 31.36 -19.14
N ARG A 229 6.13 32.19 -18.17
CA ARG A 229 5.37 33.36 -17.73
C ARG A 229 5.38 34.50 -18.75
N GLU A 230 6.45 34.63 -19.55
CA GLU A 230 6.50 35.55 -20.68
C GLU A 230 5.48 35.17 -21.76
N GLU A 231 5.33 33.86 -22.04
CA GLU A 231 4.33 33.35 -22.99
C GLU A 231 2.89 33.42 -22.43
N ASN A 232 2.72 33.09 -21.15
CA ASN A 232 1.44 33.14 -20.46
C ASN A 232 1.62 33.64 -19.02
N PRO A 233 1.26 34.90 -18.72
CA PRO A 233 1.37 35.46 -17.37
C PRO A 233 0.58 34.69 -16.30
N SER A 234 -0.41 33.89 -16.70
CA SER A 234 -1.22 33.04 -15.82
C SER A 234 -0.78 31.57 -15.83
N VAL A 235 0.43 31.25 -16.30
CA VAL A 235 0.88 29.85 -16.44
C VAL A 235 0.87 29.08 -15.12
N ASP A 236 1.21 29.72 -14.01
CA ASP A 236 1.18 29.09 -12.69
C ASP A 236 -0.26 28.63 -12.33
N ALA A 237 -1.26 29.46 -12.61
CA ALA A 237 -2.67 29.11 -12.42
C ALA A 237 -3.12 28.01 -13.39
N ALA A 238 -2.65 28.04 -14.65
CA ALA A 238 -2.94 27.00 -15.63
C ALA A 238 -2.36 25.63 -15.23
N ILE A 239 -1.12 25.60 -14.73
CA ILE A 239 -0.47 24.38 -14.23
C ILE A 239 -1.21 23.84 -13.00
N ARG A 240 -1.62 24.71 -12.05
CA ARG A 240 -2.45 24.29 -10.91
C ARG A 240 -3.79 23.73 -11.34
N GLY A 241 -4.47 24.37 -12.30
CA GLY A 241 -5.74 23.88 -12.85
C GLY A 241 -5.62 22.52 -13.53
N LEU A 242 -4.50 22.27 -14.23
CA LEU A 242 -4.17 20.95 -14.79
C LEU A 242 -4.00 19.90 -13.69
N ALA A 243 -3.23 20.22 -12.64
CA ALA A 243 -3.01 19.31 -11.52
C ALA A 243 -4.31 19.00 -10.76
N GLU A 244 -5.18 20.00 -10.57
CA GLU A 244 -6.49 19.83 -9.96
C GLU A 244 -7.41 18.93 -10.81
N SER A 245 -7.47 19.16 -12.13
CA SER A 245 -8.24 18.31 -13.05
C SER A 245 -7.73 16.87 -13.05
N ALA A 246 -6.40 16.68 -13.05
CA ALA A 246 -5.79 15.36 -12.93
C ALA A 246 -6.13 14.70 -11.59
N ARG A 247 -6.16 15.47 -10.50
CA ARG A 247 -6.53 15.01 -9.16
C ARG A 247 -7.97 14.55 -9.10
N GLU A 248 -8.89 15.34 -9.67
CA GLU A 248 -10.31 15.00 -9.75
C GLU A 248 -10.53 13.71 -10.54
N LEU A 249 -9.91 13.58 -11.72
CA LEU A 249 -10.03 12.38 -12.55
C LEU A 249 -9.51 11.13 -11.81
N PHE A 250 -8.36 11.26 -11.13
CA PHE A 250 -7.73 10.15 -10.43
C PHE A 250 -8.49 9.71 -9.18
N ARG A 251 -9.34 10.56 -8.58
CA ARG A 251 -10.24 10.12 -7.50
C ARG A 251 -11.16 8.98 -7.95
N SER A 252 -11.55 8.93 -9.23
CA SER A 252 -12.33 7.81 -9.76
C SER A 252 -11.51 6.52 -9.87
N VAL A 253 -10.22 6.63 -10.17
CA VAL A 253 -9.25 5.53 -10.23
C VAL A 253 -9.06 4.95 -8.83
N GLU A 254 -8.82 5.81 -7.84
CA GLU A 254 -8.72 5.44 -6.42
C GLU A 254 -9.99 4.76 -5.91
N ARG A 255 -11.17 5.31 -6.24
CA ARG A 255 -12.45 4.71 -5.89
C ARG A 255 -12.62 3.32 -6.51
N SER A 256 -12.26 3.15 -7.78
CA SER A 256 -12.40 1.87 -8.47
C SER A 256 -11.50 0.79 -7.85
N ALA A 257 -10.25 1.14 -7.53
CA ALA A 257 -9.34 0.26 -6.80
C ALA A 257 -9.87 -0.08 -5.40
N ALA A 258 -10.42 0.91 -4.68
CA ALA A 258 -10.98 0.71 -3.35
C ALA A 258 -12.23 -0.19 -3.35
N LEU A 259 -13.09 -0.08 -4.36
CA LEU A 259 -14.30 -0.91 -4.48
C LEU A 259 -14.02 -2.35 -4.91
N ALA A 260 -12.86 -2.61 -5.54
CA ALA A 260 -12.42 -3.96 -5.85
C ALA A 260 -12.02 -4.68 -4.55
N GLN A 261 -12.91 -5.55 -4.08
CA GLN A 261 -12.73 -6.34 -2.86
C GLN A 261 -12.31 -7.77 -3.19
N PRO A 262 -11.43 -8.37 -2.37
CA PRO A 262 -11.08 -9.77 -2.55
C PRO A 262 -12.24 -10.68 -2.20
N ARG A 263 -12.23 -11.86 -2.81
CA ARG A 263 -13.09 -12.98 -2.45
C ARG A 263 -12.65 -13.57 -1.12
N ASP A 264 -11.34 -13.82 -0.98
CA ASP A 264 -10.73 -14.47 0.18
C ASP A 264 -9.41 -13.80 0.57
N ARG A 265 -9.09 -13.81 1.87
CA ARG A 265 -7.81 -13.35 2.43
C ARG A 265 -7.22 -14.43 3.35
N ALA A 266 -5.95 -14.72 3.17
CA ALA A 266 -5.13 -15.57 4.03
C ALA A 266 -3.81 -14.84 4.38
N PRO A 267 -3.08 -15.25 5.42
CA PRO A 267 -1.85 -14.55 5.85
C PRO A 267 -0.80 -14.35 4.76
N GLY A 268 -0.69 -15.26 3.77
CA GLY A 268 0.27 -15.17 2.66
C GLY A 268 -0.33 -14.87 1.28
N SER A 269 -1.66 -14.80 1.17
CA SER A 269 -2.30 -14.54 -0.13
C SER A 269 -3.68 -13.91 -0.07
N VAL A 270 -4.03 -13.25 -1.16
CA VAL A 270 -5.32 -12.61 -1.38
C VAL A 270 -5.87 -13.06 -2.72
N VAL A 271 -7.12 -13.50 -2.76
CA VAL A 271 -7.76 -14.04 -3.97
C VAL A 271 -8.89 -13.13 -4.41
N PHE A 272 -8.94 -12.83 -5.71
CA PHE A 272 -9.99 -12.06 -6.36
C PHE A 272 -10.65 -12.88 -7.46
N GLU A 273 -11.89 -12.53 -7.80
CA GLU A 273 -12.46 -12.90 -9.09
C GLU A 273 -11.64 -12.22 -10.20
N LEU A 274 -11.29 -12.97 -11.25
CA LEU A 274 -10.43 -12.47 -12.33
C LEU A 274 -11.06 -11.26 -13.04
N GLU A 275 -12.38 -11.28 -13.21
CA GLU A 275 -13.12 -10.18 -13.84
C GLU A 275 -13.03 -8.87 -13.03
N THR A 276 -12.90 -8.95 -11.70
CA THR A 276 -12.69 -7.77 -10.87
C THR A 276 -11.39 -7.05 -11.23
N LEU A 277 -10.30 -7.79 -11.48
CA LEU A 277 -9.03 -7.17 -11.89
C LEU A 277 -9.06 -6.73 -13.36
N ARG A 278 -9.72 -7.48 -14.25
CA ARG A 278 -9.87 -7.12 -15.67
C ARG A 278 -10.64 -5.81 -15.86
N ALA A 279 -11.66 -5.57 -15.05
CA ALA A 279 -12.48 -4.37 -15.12
C ALA A 279 -11.74 -3.08 -14.72
N LEU A 280 -10.62 -3.19 -13.99
CA LEU A 280 -9.84 -2.05 -13.56
C LEU A 280 -8.92 -1.54 -14.69
N GLY A 281 -8.75 -0.22 -14.78
CA GLY A 281 -7.66 0.38 -15.57
C GLY A 281 -6.29 0.15 -14.92
N SER A 282 -5.20 0.31 -15.68
CA SER A 282 -3.83 -0.01 -15.23
C SER A 282 -3.43 0.70 -13.93
N GLU A 283 -3.78 1.99 -13.78
CA GLU A 283 -3.50 2.75 -12.55
C GLU A 283 -4.32 2.24 -11.35
N ALA A 284 -5.60 1.87 -11.56
CA ALA A 284 -6.42 1.31 -10.48
C ALA A 284 -5.92 -0.08 -10.07
N ARG A 285 -5.44 -0.88 -11.02
CA ARG A 285 -4.77 -2.16 -10.71
C ARG A 285 -3.50 -1.93 -9.92
N LEU A 286 -2.66 -0.97 -10.29
CA LEU A 286 -1.45 -0.66 -9.54
C LEU A 286 -1.76 -0.26 -8.10
N LEU A 287 -2.75 0.59 -7.86
CA LEU A 287 -3.19 0.94 -6.51
C LEU A 287 -3.69 -0.27 -5.72
N LEU A 288 -4.42 -1.18 -6.38
CA LEU A 288 -4.85 -2.43 -5.77
C LEU A 288 -3.65 -3.31 -5.41
N LEU A 289 -2.67 -3.47 -6.30
CA LEU A 289 -1.45 -4.23 -6.02
C LEU A 289 -0.68 -3.64 -4.84
N GLU A 290 -0.49 -2.31 -4.80
CA GLU A 290 0.17 -1.61 -3.68
C GLU A 290 -0.58 -1.84 -2.36
N ARG A 291 -1.92 -1.74 -2.37
CA ARG A 291 -2.76 -2.00 -1.20
C ARG A 291 -2.61 -3.43 -0.69
N GLU A 292 -2.70 -4.42 -1.57
CA GLU A 292 -2.60 -5.83 -1.16
C GLU A 292 -1.18 -6.23 -0.79
N ALA A 293 -0.16 -5.66 -1.42
CA ALA A 293 1.22 -5.87 -1.02
C ALA A 293 1.50 -5.31 0.38
N ALA A 294 0.93 -4.15 0.73
CA ALA A 294 1.02 -3.63 2.09
C ALA A 294 0.38 -4.59 3.11
N PHE A 295 -0.76 -5.20 2.79
CA PHE A 295 -1.38 -6.25 3.62
C PHE A 295 -0.48 -7.49 3.75
N LEU A 296 0.12 -7.93 2.65
CA LEU A 296 1.02 -9.09 2.57
C LEU A 296 2.44 -8.81 3.05
N ARG A 297 2.76 -7.57 3.45
CA ARG A 297 4.12 -7.10 3.78
C ARG A 297 5.13 -7.40 2.68
N ALA A 298 4.69 -7.29 1.43
CA ALA A 298 5.51 -7.48 0.23
C ALA A 298 5.87 -6.13 -0.38
N GLU A 299 7.07 -6.05 -0.97
CA GLU A 299 7.45 -4.91 -1.80
C GLU A 299 6.88 -5.05 -3.21
N VAL A 300 6.45 -3.93 -3.79
CA VAL A 300 5.96 -3.85 -5.17
C VAL A 300 6.94 -3.04 -6.00
N ASP A 301 7.56 -3.70 -6.96
CA ASP A 301 8.31 -3.03 -8.01
C ASP A 301 7.48 -3.09 -9.31
N ALA A 302 6.82 -1.97 -9.60
CA ALA A 302 5.99 -1.79 -10.77
C ALA A 302 6.71 -0.99 -11.85
N ASN A 303 6.77 -1.56 -13.05
CA ASN A 303 7.22 -0.86 -14.26
C ASN A 303 6.29 -1.17 -15.43
N ARG A 304 6.42 -0.42 -16.52
CA ARG A 304 5.56 -0.56 -17.71
C ARG A 304 5.55 -1.98 -18.28
N THR A 305 6.70 -2.67 -18.27
CA THR A 305 6.82 -4.04 -18.76
C THR A 305 6.03 -5.02 -17.89
N ARG A 306 6.16 -4.93 -16.56
CA ARG A 306 5.42 -5.80 -15.64
C ARG A 306 3.91 -5.56 -15.69
N LEU A 307 3.48 -4.31 -15.82
CA LEU A 307 2.06 -3.98 -16.00
C LEU A 307 1.50 -4.58 -17.30
N ARG A 308 2.26 -4.53 -18.40
CA ARG A 308 1.87 -5.18 -19.66
C ARG A 308 1.81 -6.70 -19.54
N ASN A 309 2.79 -7.32 -18.89
CA ASN A 309 2.76 -8.77 -18.67
C ASN A 309 1.54 -9.16 -17.81
N LEU A 310 1.16 -8.31 -16.85
CA LEU A 310 -0.05 -8.52 -16.06
C LEU A 310 -1.30 -8.40 -16.92
N ASP A 311 -1.38 -7.44 -17.84
CA ASP A 311 -2.47 -7.38 -18.82
C ASP A 311 -2.59 -8.70 -19.59
N GLU A 312 -1.48 -9.26 -20.07
CA GLU A 312 -1.46 -10.53 -20.81
C GLU A 312 -1.94 -11.71 -19.96
N VAL A 313 -1.48 -11.83 -18.70
CA VAL A 313 -1.90 -12.88 -17.76
C VAL A 313 -3.38 -12.75 -17.40
N LEU A 314 -3.85 -11.52 -17.15
CA LEU A 314 -5.26 -11.29 -16.86
C LEU A 314 -6.12 -11.61 -18.08
N SER A 315 -5.73 -11.18 -19.30
CA SER A 315 -6.48 -11.44 -20.53
C SER A 315 -6.52 -12.93 -20.92
N SER A 316 -5.42 -13.66 -20.77
CA SER A 316 -5.40 -15.11 -21.01
C SER A 316 -6.16 -15.90 -19.93
N GLY A 317 -6.26 -15.33 -18.72
CA GLY A 317 -6.80 -16.00 -17.53
C GLY A 317 -5.89 -17.13 -17.01
N ALA A 318 -4.63 -17.14 -17.44
CA ALA A 318 -3.64 -18.14 -17.07
C ALA A 318 -2.21 -17.56 -17.06
N GLY A 319 -1.43 -17.94 -16.06
CA GLY A 319 -0.03 -17.58 -15.93
C GLY A 319 0.24 -16.72 -14.71
N ARG A 320 1.49 -16.26 -14.56
CA ARG A 320 1.93 -15.49 -13.40
C ARG A 320 2.87 -14.36 -13.78
N VAL A 321 2.88 -13.29 -12.98
CA VAL A 321 3.79 -12.15 -13.08
C VAL A 321 4.31 -11.79 -11.70
N VAL A 322 5.61 -11.48 -11.61
CA VAL A 322 6.28 -11.11 -10.36
C VAL A 322 6.58 -9.61 -10.36
N PHE A 323 6.21 -8.93 -9.28
CA PHE A 323 6.37 -7.50 -9.00
C PHE A 323 7.33 -7.29 -7.82
N GLY A 324 8.51 -7.92 -7.84
CA GLY A 324 9.41 -7.93 -6.69
C GLY A 324 8.95 -8.96 -5.67
N GLY A 325 8.50 -8.53 -4.49
CA GLY A 325 8.02 -9.43 -3.43
C GLY A 325 6.60 -9.97 -3.66
N LEU A 326 5.84 -9.37 -4.57
CA LEU A 326 4.46 -9.75 -4.87
C LEU A 326 4.37 -10.56 -6.17
N THR A 327 3.65 -11.68 -6.16
CA THR A 327 3.30 -12.46 -7.35
C THR A 327 1.81 -12.37 -7.62
N VAL A 328 1.44 -12.16 -8.89
CA VAL A 328 0.06 -12.21 -9.37
C VAL A 328 -0.08 -13.41 -10.30
N GLU A 329 -0.96 -14.35 -9.97
CA GLU A 329 -1.27 -15.54 -10.78
C GLU A 329 -2.75 -15.56 -11.16
N ALA A 330 -3.05 -15.85 -12.43
CA ALA A 330 -4.40 -16.09 -12.91
C ALA A 330 -4.64 -17.58 -13.15
N SER A 331 -5.78 -18.10 -12.69
CA SER A 331 -6.18 -19.48 -12.93
C SER A 331 -7.69 -19.64 -12.75
N VAL A 332 -8.33 -20.41 -13.62
CA VAL A 332 -9.74 -20.86 -13.48
C VAL A 332 -10.77 -19.74 -13.19
N GLY A 333 -10.55 -18.53 -13.69
CA GLY A 333 -11.43 -17.38 -13.44
C GLY A 333 -11.14 -16.62 -12.14
N LEU A 334 -10.07 -16.95 -11.45
CA LEU A 334 -9.57 -16.28 -10.25
C LEU A 334 -8.20 -15.65 -10.51
N ALA A 335 -7.86 -14.66 -9.70
CA ALA A 335 -6.52 -14.08 -9.60
C ALA A 335 -6.03 -14.12 -8.15
N ARG A 336 -4.88 -14.74 -7.91
CA ARG A 336 -4.22 -14.79 -6.61
C ARG A 336 -3.06 -13.82 -6.58
N LEU A 337 -3.00 -13.01 -5.53
CA LEU A 337 -1.85 -12.20 -5.14
C LEU A 337 -1.19 -12.90 -3.95
N SER A 338 0.11 -13.16 -4.01
CA SER A 338 0.86 -13.76 -2.90
C SER A 338 2.18 -13.05 -2.68
N SER A 339 2.63 -13.00 -1.42
CA SER A 339 4.04 -12.77 -1.13
C SER A 339 4.80 -14.01 -1.64
N GLY A 340 5.82 -13.86 -2.48
CA GLY A 340 6.54 -14.96 -3.16
C GLY A 340 7.19 -16.02 -2.26
N LEU A 341 6.93 -16.00 -0.96
CA LEU A 341 7.34 -16.97 0.06
C LEU A 341 6.63 -18.33 -0.07
N ASP A 342 5.49 -18.41 -0.75
CA ASP A 342 4.66 -19.63 -0.75
C ASP A 342 5.09 -20.72 -1.75
N ASP A 343 5.89 -20.39 -2.78
CA ASP A 343 6.18 -21.34 -3.88
C ASP A 343 7.42 -22.22 -3.64
N GLU A 344 8.37 -21.80 -2.78
CA GLU A 344 9.63 -22.54 -2.54
C GLU A 344 9.53 -23.57 -1.39
N ASP A 345 8.54 -23.43 -0.49
CA ASP A 345 8.37 -24.28 0.70
C ASP A 345 7.07 -25.10 0.67
N ALA A 346 6.72 -25.70 -0.47
CA ALA A 346 5.62 -26.67 -0.47
C ALA A 346 6.00 -27.82 0.49
N PRO A 347 5.23 -28.06 1.57
CA PRO A 347 5.64 -29.00 2.60
C PRO A 347 5.81 -30.39 2.00
N GLU A 348 6.92 -31.05 2.32
CA GLU A 348 7.18 -32.40 1.85
C GLU A 348 6.07 -33.34 2.36
N ILE A 349 5.48 -34.11 1.46
CA ILE A 349 4.43 -35.08 1.76
C ILE A 349 5.04 -36.47 1.64
N PRO A 350 5.66 -37.00 2.72
CA PRO A 350 6.25 -38.34 2.70
C PRO A 350 5.17 -39.39 2.45
N GLU A 351 5.54 -40.45 1.72
CA GLU A 351 4.65 -41.58 1.49
C GLU A 351 4.37 -42.32 2.81
N GLN A 352 3.08 -42.55 3.11
CA GLN A 352 2.63 -43.23 4.34
C GLN A 352 1.50 -44.20 4.04
N PHE A 353 1.43 -45.31 4.76
CA PHE A 353 0.26 -46.20 4.70
C PHE A 353 -0.91 -45.57 5.46
N VAL A 354 -2.10 -45.64 4.86
CA VAL A 354 -3.31 -45.04 5.41
C VAL A 354 -3.95 -45.97 6.43
N ASN A 355 -4.19 -45.46 7.64
CA ASN A 355 -4.97 -46.15 8.66
C ASN A 355 -6.48 -45.95 8.40
N ILE A 356 -7.25 -47.04 8.34
CA ILE A 356 -8.70 -47.01 8.10
C ILE A 356 -9.41 -47.96 9.08
N PRO A 357 -10.33 -47.46 9.92
CA PRO A 357 -10.52 -46.04 10.27
C PRO A 357 -9.31 -45.51 11.06
N GLY A 358 -9.06 -44.20 11.01
CA GLY A 358 -8.00 -43.60 11.83
C GLY A 358 -7.42 -42.30 11.27
N ILE A 359 -6.28 -41.93 11.84
CA ILE A 359 -5.52 -40.73 11.46
C ILE A 359 -4.17 -41.16 10.89
N THR A 360 -3.78 -40.56 9.77
CA THR A 360 -2.48 -40.74 9.13
C THR A 360 -1.79 -39.38 9.00
N ARG A 361 -0.56 -39.25 9.49
CA ARG A 361 0.23 -38.02 9.40
C ARG A 361 1.33 -38.18 8.35
N ALA A 362 1.41 -37.25 7.41
CA ALA A 362 2.45 -37.20 6.40
C ALA A 362 3.02 -35.78 6.34
N GLY A 363 4.15 -35.56 7.01
CA GLY A 363 4.70 -34.22 7.24
C GLY A 363 3.70 -33.37 8.03
N GLU A 364 3.40 -32.18 7.52
CA GLU A 364 2.40 -31.26 8.11
C GLU A 364 0.94 -31.62 7.77
N ARG A 365 0.73 -32.64 6.94
CA ARG A 365 -0.60 -33.03 6.48
C ARG A 365 -1.18 -34.14 7.35
N VAL A 366 -2.44 -33.98 7.72
CA VAL A 366 -3.17 -34.94 8.56
C VAL A 366 -4.37 -35.44 7.76
N LEU A 367 -4.41 -36.74 7.48
CA LEU A 367 -5.55 -37.41 6.84
C LEU A 367 -6.39 -38.09 7.92
N GLN A 368 -7.69 -37.86 7.89
CA GLN A 368 -8.70 -38.62 8.64
C GLN A 368 -9.39 -39.59 7.69
N ALA A 369 -9.50 -40.86 8.11
CA ALA A 369 -10.26 -41.89 7.41
C ALA A 369 -11.32 -42.47 8.34
N ALA A 370 -12.55 -42.61 7.84
CA ALA A 370 -13.70 -43.12 8.58
C ALA A 370 -14.47 -44.16 7.77
N THR A 371 -15.21 -45.03 8.46
CA THR A 371 -16.13 -46.01 7.88
C THR A 371 -17.56 -45.49 7.79
N GLU A 372 -17.81 -44.29 8.33
CA GLU A 372 -19.09 -43.59 8.27
C GLU A 372 -18.84 -42.18 7.70
N PRO A 373 -19.84 -41.56 7.04
CA PRO A 373 -19.73 -40.20 6.54
C PRO A 373 -19.29 -39.22 7.65
N PHE A 374 -18.41 -38.28 7.29
CA PHE A 374 -18.15 -37.16 8.18
C PHE A 374 -19.42 -36.31 8.33
N PRO A 375 -19.66 -35.69 9.50
CA PRO A 375 -20.74 -34.73 9.67
C PRO A 375 -20.66 -33.62 8.62
N ASP A 376 -21.80 -33.21 8.09
CA ASP A 376 -21.90 -32.05 7.22
C ASP A 376 -21.51 -30.78 7.98
N ASP A 377 -20.30 -30.31 7.73
CA ASP A 377 -19.76 -29.06 8.25
C ASP A 377 -19.17 -28.26 7.10
N THR A 378 -19.83 -27.16 6.75
CA THR A 378 -19.42 -26.28 5.65
C THR A 378 -18.11 -25.53 5.93
N ALA A 379 -17.67 -25.48 7.20
CA ALA A 379 -16.37 -24.92 7.58
C ALA A 379 -15.24 -25.96 7.52
N ALA A 380 -15.55 -27.25 7.40
CA ALA A 380 -14.55 -28.29 7.29
C ALA A 380 -14.07 -28.49 5.85
N PRO A 381 -12.82 -28.91 5.63
CA PRO A 381 -12.35 -29.32 4.32
C PRO A 381 -13.25 -30.41 3.72
N PRO A 382 -13.43 -30.44 2.39
CA PRO A 382 -14.30 -31.43 1.76
C PRO A 382 -13.78 -32.85 1.98
N ALA A 383 -14.69 -33.81 2.05
CA ALA A 383 -14.38 -35.23 2.18
C ALA A 383 -14.60 -35.97 0.84
N ALA A 384 -13.79 -36.99 0.59
CA ALA A 384 -13.98 -37.92 -0.52
C ALA A 384 -14.55 -39.25 0.02
N ALA A 385 -15.61 -39.74 -0.62
CA ALA A 385 -16.11 -41.10 -0.44
C ALA A 385 -15.51 -42.01 -1.50
N VAL A 386 -14.91 -43.13 -1.07
CA VAL A 386 -14.31 -44.14 -1.96
C VAL A 386 -14.96 -45.50 -1.66
N PRO A 387 -15.62 -46.13 -2.65
CA PRO A 387 -16.17 -47.48 -2.51
C PRO A 387 -15.11 -48.49 -2.07
N ALA A 388 -15.47 -49.38 -1.14
CA ALA A 388 -14.54 -50.36 -0.56
C ALA A 388 -13.97 -51.33 -1.62
N ASP A 389 -14.77 -51.70 -2.61
CA ASP A 389 -14.39 -52.59 -3.72
C ASP A 389 -13.32 -52.01 -4.66
N ARG A 390 -13.12 -50.69 -4.64
CA ARG A 390 -12.08 -49.98 -5.42
C ARG A 390 -10.74 -49.90 -4.71
N ILE A 391 -10.68 -50.32 -3.45
CA ILE A 391 -9.46 -50.31 -2.65
C ILE A 391 -8.79 -51.68 -2.74
N GLU A 392 -7.85 -51.80 -3.68
CA GLU A 392 -7.04 -53.01 -3.82
C GLU A 392 -5.77 -52.91 -2.96
N GLY A 393 -5.79 -53.58 -1.80
CA GLY A 393 -4.65 -53.65 -0.87
C GLY A 393 -4.48 -52.41 0.00
N ALA A 394 -3.26 -52.17 0.48
CA ALA A 394 -2.97 -51.05 1.36
C ALA A 394 -2.97 -49.71 0.59
N LEU A 395 -3.73 -48.73 1.09
CA LEU A 395 -3.71 -47.37 0.57
C LEU A 395 -2.49 -46.61 1.07
N ARG A 396 -1.95 -45.76 0.19
CA ARG A 396 -0.81 -44.91 0.47
C ARG A 396 -1.18 -43.45 0.26
N LEU A 397 -0.88 -42.63 1.25
CA LEU A 397 -0.94 -41.18 1.19
C LEU A 397 0.41 -40.69 0.65
N ARG A 398 0.40 -39.90 -0.43
CA ARG A 398 1.61 -39.25 -0.97
C ARG A 398 1.28 -37.96 -1.72
N ALA A 399 2.30 -37.18 -2.07
CA ALA A 399 2.17 -36.08 -3.02
C ALA A 399 1.58 -36.55 -4.36
N LEU A 400 0.75 -35.70 -4.99
CA LEU A 400 0.22 -35.94 -6.32
C LEU A 400 1.33 -35.88 -7.38
N ALA A 401 1.44 -36.90 -8.22
CA ALA A 401 2.46 -36.97 -9.26
C ALA A 401 1.90 -36.52 -10.64
N PRO A 402 2.70 -35.87 -11.51
CA PRO A 402 2.23 -35.34 -12.80
C PRO A 402 1.60 -36.37 -13.75
N ARG A 403 1.97 -37.65 -13.62
CA ARG A 403 1.49 -38.76 -14.46
C ARG A 403 0.34 -39.56 -13.85
N ASP A 404 -0.15 -39.16 -12.67
CA ASP A 404 -1.21 -39.87 -11.98
C ASP A 404 -2.50 -39.96 -12.80
N ARG A 405 -3.13 -41.13 -12.70
CA ARG A 405 -4.40 -41.44 -13.33
C ARG A 405 -5.34 -42.05 -12.30
N MET A 406 -6.62 -41.77 -12.47
CA MET A 406 -7.69 -42.37 -11.67
C MET A 406 -8.87 -42.72 -12.56
N GLN A 407 -9.69 -43.66 -12.08
CA GLN A 407 -11.03 -43.85 -12.61
C GLN A 407 -11.86 -42.62 -12.22
N PHE A 408 -12.61 -42.03 -13.15
CA PHE A 408 -13.49 -40.91 -12.88
C PHE A 408 -14.65 -40.90 -13.88
N ARG A 409 -15.89 -41.00 -13.37
CA ARG A 409 -17.14 -41.13 -14.12
C ARG A 409 -17.09 -42.25 -15.16
N GLY A 410 -16.57 -43.41 -14.76
CA GLY A 410 -16.50 -44.61 -15.61
C GLY A 410 -15.34 -44.66 -16.60
N TYR A 411 -14.43 -43.67 -16.62
CA TYR A 411 -13.28 -43.65 -17.53
C TYR A 411 -11.96 -43.41 -16.79
N ARG A 412 -10.87 -44.03 -17.26
CA ARG A 412 -9.51 -43.80 -16.74
C ARG A 412 -8.91 -42.51 -17.30
N ARG A 413 -8.84 -41.45 -16.49
CA ARG A 413 -8.39 -40.10 -16.90
C ARG A 413 -7.11 -39.69 -16.16
N LYS A 414 -6.34 -38.77 -16.76
CA LYS A 414 -5.22 -38.10 -16.05
C LYS A 414 -5.80 -37.20 -14.97
N VAL A 415 -5.24 -37.25 -13.76
CA VAL A 415 -5.70 -36.41 -12.64
C VAL A 415 -5.63 -34.93 -12.99
N SER A 416 -4.57 -34.49 -13.68
CA SER A 416 -4.44 -33.10 -14.15
C SER A 416 -5.57 -32.63 -15.06
N GLY A 417 -6.18 -33.52 -15.84
CA GLY A 417 -7.37 -33.21 -16.64
C GLY A 417 -8.62 -33.08 -15.78
N ILE A 418 -8.76 -33.92 -14.76
CA ILE A 418 -9.89 -33.89 -13.82
C ILE A 418 -9.86 -32.60 -12.99
N LEU A 419 -8.69 -32.22 -12.45
CA LEU A 419 -8.50 -30.98 -11.69
C LEU A 419 -8.87 -29.73 -12.51
N LYS A 420 -8.56 -29.71 -13.80
CA LYS A 420 -9.00 -28.64 -14.71
C LYS A 420 -10.52 -28.60 -14.87
N SER A 421 -11.16 -29.76 -15.06
CA SER A 421 -12.63 -29.85 -15.17
C SER A 421 -13.33 -29.47 -13.86
N ALA A 422 -12.73 -29.81 -12.72
CA ALA A 422 -13.21 -29.42 -11.39
C ALA A 422 -12.87 -27.96 -11.03
N ARG A 423 -12.26 -27.20 -11.94
CA ARG A 423 -11.87 -25.80 -11.74
C ARG A 423 -10.97 -25.58 -10.51
N VAL A 424 -10.07 -26.51 -10.22
CA VAL A 424 -9.06 -26.36 -9.17
C VAL A 424 -7.97 -25.39 -9.65
N PRO A 425 -7.70 -24.27 -8.95
CA PRO A 425 -6.68 -23.31 -9.34
C PRO A 425 -5.28 -23.93 -9.41
N ALA A 426 -4.42 -23.42 -10.30
CA ALA A 426 -3.09 -23.97 -10.52
C ALA A 426 -2.22 -23.95 -9.26
N TRP A 427 -2.27 -22.87 -8.47
CA TRP A 427 -1.53 -22.71 -7.23
C TRP A 427 -1.92 -23.68 -6.10
N GLU A 428 -3.11 -24.30 -6.16
CA GLU A 428 -3.49 -25.32 -5.17
C GLU A 428 -2.97 -26.71 -5.54
N ARG A 429 -2.67 -26.95 -6.83
CA ARG A 429 -2.37 -28.29 -7.35
C ARG A 429 -1.06 -28.86 -6.81
N GLY A 430 -0.09 -28.01 -6.49
CA GLY A 430 1.21 -28.42 -5.94
C GLY A 430 1.11 -29.05 -4.55
N GLY A 431 0.11 -28.66 -3.76
CA GLY A 431 -0.09 -29.14 -2.38
C GLY A 431 -1.11 -30.27 -2.24
N LEU A 432 -1.60 -30.85 -3.34
CA LEU A 432 -2.60 -31.91 -3.32
C LEU A 432 -2.00 -33.27 -2.96
N ILE A 433 -2.77 -34.03 -2.20
CA ILE A 433 -2.47 -35.39 -1.78
C ILE A 433 -3.20 -36.36 -2.69
N ALA A 434 -2.53 -37.44 -3.06
CA ALA A 434 -3.12 -38.60 -3.69
C ALA A 434 -3.24 -39.74 -2.68
N LEU A 435 -4.44 -40.33 -2.59
CA LEU A 435 -4.62 -41.67 -2.02
C LEU A 435 -4.41 -42.68 -3.14
N ALA A 436 -3.30 -43.39 -3.10
CA ALA A 436 -2.88 -44.33 -4.12
C ALA A 436 -3.03 -45.78 -3.63
N GLY A 437 -3.73 -46.59 -4.41
CA GLY A 437 -3.71 -48.04 -4.27
C GLY A 437 -2.45 -48.64 -4.91
N ARG A 438 -2.55 -49.91 -5.33
CA ARG A 438 -1.44 -50.62 -5.98
C ARG A 438 -1.05 -49.99 -7.33
N GLU A 439 -2.03 -49.68 -8.18
CA GLU A 439 -1.77 -49.23 -9.56
C GLU A 439 -2.34 -47.86 -9.92
N ASN A 440 -3.28 -47.33 -9.14
CA ASN A 440 -4.03 -46.13 -9.47
C ASN A 440 -4.25 -45.23 -8.24
N VAL A 441 -4.50 -43.95 -8.51
CA VAL A 441 -5.03 -43.03 -7.51
C VAL A 441 -6.54 -43.29 -7.37
N VAL A 442 -7.03 -43.43 -6.15
CA VAL A 442 -8.45 -43.64 -5.85
C VAL A 442 -9.14 -42.33 -5.42
N ALA A 443 -8.40 -41.42 -4.79
CA ALA A 443 -8.88 -40.10 -4.42
C ALA A 443 -7.76 -39.06 -4.42
N VAL A 444 -8.13 -37.80 -4.64
CA VAL A 444 -7.26 -36.62 -4.56
C VAL A 444 -7.86 -35.67 -3.56
N LEU A 445 -7.06 -35.22 -2.60
CA LEU A 445 -7.49 -34.41 -1.47
C LEU A 445 -6.62 -33.17 -1.31
N GLY A 446 -7.24 -32.07 -0.90
CA GLY A 446 -6.61 -30.79 -0.59
C GLY A 446 -7.48 -29.98 0.37
N ALA A 447 -7.07 -28.76 0.68
CA ALA A 447 -7.80 -27.89 1.61
C ALA A 447 -9.20 -27.50 1.11
N SER A 448 -9.35 -27.34 -0.21
CA SER A 448 -10.54 -26.84 -0.90
C SER A 448 -11.17 -27.88 -1.82
N VAL A 449 -10.55 -29.05 -1.99
CA VAL A 449 -10.95 -30.05 -2.99
C VAL A 449 -10.85 -31.47 -2.45
N ALA A 450 -11.89 -32.26 -2.72
CA ALA A 450 -11.89 -33.69 -2.55
C ALA A 450 -12.51 -34.33 -3.80
N ILE A 451 -11.73 -35.12 -4.52
CA ILE A 451 -12.15 -35.77 -5.76
C ILE A 451 -11.94 -37.27 -5.60
N ALA A 452 -13.04 -38.00 -5.64
CA ALA A 452 -13.05 -39.45 -5.82
C ALA A 452 -14.09 -39.79 -6.89
N ASP A 453 -14.03 -41.02 -7.38
CA ASP A 453 -15.07 -41.55 -8.26
C ASP A 453 -16.04 -42.36 -7.41
N GLY A 454 -17.16 -41.73 -7.09
CA GLY A 454 -18.19 -42.28 -6.21
C GLY A 454 -18.85 -43.55 -6.76
N GLY A 455 -19.40 -44.35 -5.84
CA GLY A 455 -20.29 -45.48 -6.08
C GLY A 455 -21.58 -45.32 -5.26
N ASP A 456 -22.45 -46.34 -5.26
CA ASP A 456 -23.62 -46.38 -4.37
C ASP A 456 -23.18 -46.16 -2.90
N GLU A 457 -24.01 -45.51 -2.09
CA GLU A 457 -23.67 -45.09 -0.71
C GLU A 457 -23.44 -46.27 0.25
N ASP A 458 -23.81 -47.48 -0.16
CA ASP A 458 -23.57 -48.70 0.60
C ASP A 458 -22.11 -49.15 0.45
N ASP A 459 -21.37 -49.18 1.57
CA ASP A 459 -19.98 -49.68 1.71
C ASP A 459 -18.85 -48.76 1.15
N CYS A 460 -18.79 -47.52 1.66
CA CYS A 460 -17.73 -46.55 1.36
C CYS A 460 -16.80 -46.28 2.56
N TYR A 461 -15.55 -45.94 2.26
CA TYR A 461 -14.64 -45.27 3.20
C TYR A 461 -14.55 -43.79 2.90
N TYR A 462 -14.52 -42.97 3.95
CA TYR A 462 -14.55 -41.51 3.86
C TYR A 462 -13.21 -40.93 4.27
N PHE A 463 -12.67 -40.03 3.46
CA PHE A 463 -11.35 -39.44 3.65
C PHE A 463 -11.39 -37.92 3.62
N ARG A 464 -10.72 -37.26 4.55
CA ARG A 464 -10.64 -35.79 4.62
C ARG A 464 -9.27 -35.35 5.14
N ILE A 465 -8.74 -34.25 4.60
CA ILE A 465 -7.58 -33.59 5.20
C ILE A 465 -8.05 -32.74 6.38
N ALA A 466 -7.49 -32.97 7.56
CA ALA A 466 -7.77 -32.11 8.70
C ALA A 466 -7.12 -30.73 8.47
N PRO A 467 -7.77 -29.64 8.90
CA PRO A 467 -7.13 -28.33 8.89
C PRO A 467 -5.81 -28.39 9.67
N PRO A 468 -4.80 -27.58 9.30
CA PRO A 468 -3.60 -27.48 10.11
C PRO A 468 -4.00 -27.14 11.56
N PRO A 469 -3.34 -27.69 12.57
CA PRO A 469 -3.68 -27.40 13.96
C PRO A 469 -3.63 -25.89 14.14
N GLN A 470 -4.77 -25.27 14.46
CA GLN A 470 -4.78 -23.87 14.87
C GLN A 470 -3.86 -23.77 16.08
N ALA A 471 -2.88 -22.87 16.04
CA ALA A 471 -2.12 -22.52 17.23
C ALA A 471 -3.14 -22.21 18.32
N ALA A 472 -3.11 -22.99 19.40
CA ALA A 472 -4.01 -22.78 20.52
C ALA A 472 -3.93 -21.29 20.92
N PRO A 473 -5.06 -20.61 21.15
CA PRO A 473 -5.00 -19.27 21.72
C PRO A 473 -4.14 -19.34 22.98
N PRO A 474 -3.23 -18.38 23.21
CA PRO A 474 -2.39 -18.40 24.40
C PRO A 474 -3.31 -18.57 25.60
N LEU A 475 -3.04 -19.59 26.42
CA LEU A 475 -3.70 -19.81 27.69
C LEU A 475 -3.78 -18.46 28.39
N ARG A 476 -5.00 -17.95 28.56
CA ARG A 476 -5.25 -16.88 29.50
C ARG A 476 -4.80 -17.43 30.84
N VAL A 477 -3.65 -16.96 31.30
CA VAL A 477 -3.28 -17.10 32.70
C VAL A 477 -4.27 -16.20 33.43
N ASP A 478 -5.34 -16.78 33.95
CA ASP A 478 -6.21 -16.09 34.88
C ASP A 478 -5.32 -15.69 36.08
N GLY A 479 -5.07 -14.38 36.18
CA GLY A 479 -4.34 -13.80 37.30
C GLY A 479 -5.16 -13.98 38.58
N GLY A 480 -4.62 -14.78 39.49
CA GLY A 480 -4.95 -14.75 40.92
C GLY A 480 -4.12 -13.71 41.65
#